data_AF-A0A6P8D7Q7-F1
#
_entry.id   AF-A0A6P8D7Q7-F1
#
_cell.length_a   1.000
_cell.length_b   1.000
_cell.length_c   1.000
_cell.angle_alpha   90.00
_cell.angle_beta   90.00
_cell.angle_gamma   90.00
#
_symmetry.space_group_name_H-M   'P 1'
#
loop_
_entity.id
_entity.type
_entity.pdbx_description
1 polymer ?
#
loop_
_entity_poly.entity_id
_entity_poly.type
_entity_poly.pdbx_seq_one_letter_code
_entity_poly.pdbx_strand_id
1 'polypeptide(L)'
;MLLKSLRLSVGVSGHSRRAFVSLGRFIVSAKNKSLSSPASVLEKAMDSNSPCVLVLSGKSSSEVELAKSLKSNNTLKLLGYNEIEVFLDSEREKQPNGDHFQTDSYFNSLSTNQFGRFLIWCARMPSTHDVVSQNFCDLPLGTVCVADIQFKGRGRSKNVWESPIGCLMFSFTIQMEDGRVVPLLQYVVSLAITEAIKDICNHNGLPYLDVRIKWPNDLYLNGLKVGGILCTSTYKSKKFNVSAGIGLNVDNDKPSICLNSVLRESLAVNYKFSREVILAAFFNKFEKLYSLFINQGFHTMEELYYQTWLHSGQRVIVQEKNEDQVVENVVTIQGLTSSGYLLAVGDDNQMCELHPDGNSFDFFKGLVRRKLE
;
A
#
# COMPACT_ATOMS: atom_id res chain seq x y z
N MET A 1 3.62 4.72 63.55
CA MET A 1 4.10 5.40 64.76
C MET A 1 4.70 6.74 64.31
N LEU A 2 4.02 7.89 64.42
CA LEU A 2 3.69 8.70 65.62
C LEU A 2 4.89 9.49 66.19
N LEU A 3 4.71 10.83 66.26
CA LEU A 3 5.45 11.83 67.07
C LEU A 3 6.89 12.16 66.58
N LYS A 4 7.43 13.38 66.65
CA LYS A 4 7.03 14.67 67.29
C LYS A 4 7.65 15.83 66.47
N SER A 5 6.90 16.89 66.11
CA SER A 5 6.74 18.16 66.85
C SER A 5 7.94 19.12 66.85
N LEU A 6 7.76 20.28 66.18
CA LEU A 6 8.24 21.59 66.65
C LEU A 6 7.32 22.71 66.13
N ARG A 7 7.04 23.71 66.99
CA ARG A 7 6.14 24.87 66.77
C ARG A 7 6.89 26.15 67.14
N LEU A 8 6.51 27.29 66.53
CA LEU A 8 6.40 28.68 67.07
C LEU A 8 6.15 29.61 65.84
N SER A 9 4.95 30.17 65.61
CA SER A 9 4.50 31.57 65.91
C SER A 9 5.54 32.67 65.61
N VAL A 10 5.29 33.84 64.98
CA VAL A 10 4.16 34.82 64.94
C VAL A 10 4.16 35.51 63.54
N GLY A 11 3.15 36.17 62.95
CA GLY A 11 1.74 36.49 63.30
C GLY A 11 1.24 37.79 62.59
N VAL A 12 0.20 38.43 63.14
CA VAL A 12 -0.35 39.80 62.86
C VAL A 12 -1.06 40.08 61.50
N SER A 13 -2.37 40.25 61.65
CA SER A 13 -3.46 40.83 60.84
C SER A 13 -3.23 41.86 59.70
N GLY A 14 -4.14 41.80 58.70
CA GLY A 14 -4.62 42.95 57.92
C GLY A 14 -6.02 42.69 57.32
N HIS A 15 -7.02 43.50 57.68
CA HIS A 15 -8.41 43.39 57.19
C HIS A 15 -8.70 44.40 56.07
N SER A 16 -9.49 44.01 55.05
CA SER A 16 -10.43 44.93 54.40
C SER A 16 -11.59 44.18 53.73
N ARG A 17 -12.82 44.70 53.87
CA ARG A 17 -14.06 44.20 53.23
C ARG A 17 -14.59 45.28 52.28
N ARG A 18 -15.18 44.87 51.14
CA ARG A 18 -16.29 45.46 50.36
C ARG A 18 -16.22 44.92 48.92
N ALA A 19 -17.30 44.73 48.17
CA ALA A 19 -18.73 44.64 48.49
C ALA A 19 -19.43 43.84 47.36
N PHE A 20 -20.56 43.20 47.65
CA PHE A 20 -21.41 42.61 46.61
C PHE A 20 -22.16 43.72 45.86
N VAL A 21 -22.13 43.68 44.53
CA VAL A 21 -23.18 44.26 43.67
C VAL A 21 -23.54 43.24 42.62
N SER A 22 -24.82 42.82 42.58
CA SER A 22 -25.35 41.94 41.53
C SER A 22 -25.96 42.77 40.41
N LEU A 23 -25.56 42.53 39.16
CA LEU A 23 -26.37 42.80 37.98
C LEU A 23 -26.18 41.63 37.00
N GLY A 24 -27.27 41.09 36.47
CA GLY A 24 -27.26 39.78 35.80
C GLY A 24 -27.18 39.83 34.28
N ARG A 25 -26.77 38.70 33.68
CA ARG A 25 -26.82 38.31 32.24
C ARG A 25 -26.08 39.27 31.28
N PHE A 26 -25.14 38.80 30.48
CA PHE A 26 -25.38 37.86 29.38
C PHE A 26 -24.19 36.92 29.12
N ILE A 27 -24.50 35.70 28.65
CA ILE A 27 -23.50 34.71 28.23
C ILE A 27 -23.17 34.93 26.75
N VAL A 28 -21.90 35.17 26.42
CA VAL A 28 -21.34 34.91 25.09
C VAL A 28 -20.04 34.14 25.27
N SER A 29 -20.10 32.84 24.94
CA SER A 29 -18.96 31.93 24.98
C SER A 29 -18.04 32.16 23.78
N ALA A 30 -16.99 32.97 23.94
CA ALA A 30 -15.88 33.00 23.00
C ALA A 30 -15.05 31.70 23.11
N LYS A 31 -15.42 30.67 22.34
CA LYS A 31 -14.56 29.49 22.15
C LYS A 31 -13.39 29.89 21.26
N ASN A 32 -12.24 30.15 21.88
CA ASN A 32 -10.97 30.20 21.14
C ASN A 32 -10.77 28.87 20.40
N LYS A 33 -10.62 28.91 19.08
CA LYS A 33 -10.00 27.83 18.32
C LYS A 33 -8.52 27.82 18.70
N SER A 34 -8.12 26.93 19.60
CA SER A 34 -6.70 26.64 19.81
C SER A 34 -6.13 26.03 18.53
N LEU A 35 -5.09 26.64 17.97
CA LEU A 35 -4.24 25.95 17.00
C LEU A 35 -3.67 24.70 17.70
N SER A 36 -3.86 23.54 17.09
CA SER A 36 -3.26 22.28 17.54
C SER A 36 -1.73 22.35 17.37
N SER A 37 -0.98 21.99 18.41
CA SER A 37 0.48 21.91 18.35
C SER A 37 0.93 20.79 17.39
N PRO A 38 2.08 20.91 16.70
CA PRO A 38 2.39 20.00 15.58
C PRO A 38 2.65 18.55 16.01
N ALA A 39 3.17 18.32 17.21
CA ALA A 39 3.26 16.99 17.85
C ALA A 39 1.92 16.21 17.86
N SER A 40 0.78 16.92 17.94
CA SER A 40 -0.54 16.27 18.04
C SER A 40 -0.99 15.55 16.76
N VAL A 41 -0.42 15.84 15.60
CA VAL A 41 -0.83 15.21 14.32
C VAL A 41 -0.43 13.73 14.30
N LEU A 42 0.77 13.40 14.79
CA LEU A 42 1.26 12.02 14.90
C LEU A 42 0.52 11.24 16.00
N GLU A 43 0.28 11.86 17.14
CA GLU A 43 -0.49 11.25 18.25
C GLU A 43 -1.92 10.90 17.82
N LYS A 44 -2.64 11.84 17.21
CA LYS A 44 -3.97 11.61 16.64
C LYS A 44 -3.99 10.49 15.59
N ALA A 45 -2.96 10.42 14.75
CA ALA A 45 -2.89 9.44 13.67
C ALA A 45 -2.67 7.99 14.16
N MET A 46 -2.32 7.78 15.43
CA MET A 46 -2.03 6.47 16.02
C MET A 46 -3.15 5.94 16.93
N ASP A 47 -3.94 6.80 17.58
CA ASP A 47 -5.04 6.38 18.46
C ASP A 47 -6.18 5.69 17.68
N SER A 48 -6.65 4.54 18.19
CA SER A 48 -7.74 3.76 17.61
C SER A 48 -9.11 4.46 17.65
N ASN A 49 -9.31 5.42 18.55
CA ASN A 49 -10.55 6.19 18.70
C ASN A 49 -10.50 7.57 18.02
N SER A 50 -9.35 7.96 17.46
CA SER A 50 -9.14 9.25 16.82
C SER A 50 -9.54 9.26 15.33
N PRO A 51 -9.79 10.44 14.74
CA PRO A 51 -10.12 10.58 13.32
C PRO A 51 -8.99 10.07 12.42
N CYS A 52 -9.36 9.64 11.20
CA CYS A 52 -8.37 9.20 10.21
C CYS A 52 -7.58 10.42 9.69
N VAL A 53 -6.29 10.51 10.04
CA VAL A 53 -5.43 11.65 9.69
C VAL A 53 -4.74 11.41 8.33
N LEU A 54 -5.18 12.11 7.29
CA LEU A 54 -4.57 12.08 5.96
C LEU A 54 -3.61 13.26 5.79
N VAL A 55 -2.36 12.99 5.41
CA VAL A 55 -1.34 14.01 5.13
C VAL A 55 -1.05 14.06 3.64
N LEU A 56 -1.29 15.23 3.03
CA LEU A 56 -1.14 15.46 1.60
C LEU A 56 0.22 16.09 1.26
N SER A 57 0.85 15.55 0.23
CA SER A 57 2.22 15.90 -0.19
C SER A 57 2.33 15.93 -1.72
N GLY A 58 3.16 16.82 -2.26
CA GLY A 58 3.38 16.95 -3.71
C GLY A 58 4.86 17.09 -4.07
N LYS A 59 5.27 16.52 -5.20
CA LYS A 59 6.66 16.55 -5.70
C LYS A 59 7.06 17.91 -6.30
N SER A 60 6.11 18.67 -6.85
CA SER A 60 6.29 20.04 -7.36
C SER A 60 5.26 21.02 -6.79
N SER A 61 5.50 22.32 -7.00
CA SER A 61 4.62 23.41 -6.56
C SER A 61 3.16 23.24 -7.00
N SER A 62 2.92 22.76 -8.23
CA SER A 62 1.59 22.41 -8.75
C SER A 62 0.84 21.38 -7.88
N GLU A 63 1.53 20.33 -7.44
CA GLU A 63 0.97 19.28 -6.59
C GLU A 63 0.79 19.76 -5.14
N VAL A 64 1.65 20.66 -4.67
CA VAL A 64 1.50 21.33 -3.36
C VAL A 64 0.30 22.29 -3.34
N GLU A 65 0.05 23.06 -4.39
CA GLU A 65 -1.17 23.89 -4.49
C GLU A 65 -2.43 23.03 -4.59
N LEU A 66 -2.38 21.89 -5.28
CA LEU A 66 -3.47 20.92 -5.27
C LEU A 66 -3.73 20.36 -3.87
N ALA A 67 -2.68 20.03 -3.10
CA ALA A 67 -2.83 19.55 -1.72
C ALA A 67 -3.56 20.57 -0.84
N LYS A 68 -3.21 21.86 -0.97
CA LYS A 68 -3.91 22.96 -0.29
C LYS A 68 -5.40 23.04 -0.69
N SER A 69 -5.70 22.93 -1.98
CA SER A 69 -7.08 22.96 -2.51
C SER A 69 -7.92 21.78 -2.02
N LEU A 70 -7.37 20.56 -2.03
CA LEU A 70 -8.07 19.38 -1.50
C LEU A 70 -8.32 19.49 0.02
N LYS A 71 -7.35 20.02 0.77
CA LYS A 71 -7.52 20.33 2.20
C LYS A 71 -8.61 21.39 2.44
N SER A 72 -8.64 22.49 1.68
CA SER A 72 -9.63 23.55 1.87
C SER A 72 -11.05 23.12 1.50
N ASN A 73 -11.19 22.26 0.49
CA ASN A 73 -12.48 21.84 -0.03
C ASN A 73 -13.06 20.62 0.72
N ASN A 74 -12.25 19.96 1.56
CA ASN A 74 -12.61 18.79 2.37
C ASN A 74 -13.33 17.69 1.55
N THR A 75 -12.83 17.41 0.35
CA THR A 75 -13.47 16.52 -0.63
C THR A 75 -13.24 15.03 -0.36
N LEU A 76 -12.16 14.69 0.36
CA LEU A 76 -11.74 13.31 0.61
C LEU A 76 -12.70 12.58 1.57
N LYS A 77 -13.04 11.35 1.22
CA LYS A 77 -14.03 10.50 1.88
C LYS A 77 -13.45 9.13 2.19
N LEU A 78 -13.98 8.51 3.24
CA LEU A 78 -13.64 7.15 3.64
C LEU A 78 -14.89 6.53 4.28
N LEU A 79 -15.66 5.81 3.47
CA LEU A 79 -16.96 5.26 3.84
C LEU A 79 -16.85 4.37 5.10
N GLY A 80 -17.72 4.61 6.07
CA GLY A 80 -17.69 3.97 7.38
C GLY A 80 -16.81 4.66 8.43
N TYR A 81 -16.22 5.81 8.11
CA TYR A 81 -15.47 6.67 9.03
C TYR A 81 -16.03 8.09 8.98
N ASN A 82 -16.56 8.56 10.11
CA ASN A 82 -17.32 9.82 10.16
C ASN A 82 -16.42 11.06 10.29
N GLU A 83 -15.16 10.89 10.72
CA GLU A 83 -14.21 11.99 10.90
C GLU A 83 -12.88 11.65 10.22
N ILE A 84 -12.51 12.49 9.25
CA ILE A 84 -11.21 12.51 8.58
C ILE A 84 -10.63 13.89 8.83
N GLU A 85 -9.39 13.96 9.30
CA GLU A 85 -8.64 15.22 9.36
C GLU A 85 -7.61 15.24 8.23
N VAL A 86 -7.55 16.35 7.48
CA VAL A 86 -6.63 16.51 6.36
C VAL A 86 -5.58 17.57 6.70
N PHE A 87 -4.30 17.20 6.60
CA PHE A 87 -3.15 18.06 6.81
C PHE A 87 -2.25 18.08 5.57
N LEU A 88 -1.34 19.04 5.51
CA LEU A 88 -0.24 19.10 4.55
C LEU A 88 1.04 18.57 5.20
N ASP A 89 1.96 17.97 4.44
CA ASP A 89 3.25 17.50 4.97
C ASP A 89 4.07 18.62 5.65
N SER A 90 3.89 19.87 5.21
CA SER A 90 4.49 21.07 5.82
C SER A 90 3.98 21.38 7.24
N GLU A 91 2.88 20.76 7.68
CA GLU A 91 2.30 20.92 9.03
C GLU A 91 2.70 19.78 9.98
N ARG A 92 3.43 18.77 9.48
CA ARG A 92 3.90 17.61 10.25
C ARG A 92 5.28 17.87 10.85
N GLU A 93 5.45 17.57 12.13
CA GLU A 93 6.79 17.47 12.74
C GLU A 93 7.54 16.26 12.15
N LYS A 94 8.67 16.53 11.49
CA LYS A 94 9.52 15.50 10.88
C LYS A 94 10.45 14.89 11.93
N GLN A 95 10.20 13.62 12.29
CA GLN A 95 11.11 12.86 13.14
C GLN A 95 12.10 12.07 12.26
N PRO A 96 13.42 12.38 12.31
CA PRO A 96 14.39 11.86 11.34
C PRO A 96 14.67 10.35 11.45
N ASN A 97 14.34 9.72 12.58
CA ASN A 97 14.59 8.29 12.86
C ASN A 97 13.32 7.52 13.27
N GLY A 98 12.13 7.95 12.84
CA GLY A 98 10.86 7.29 13.22
C GLY A 98 10.48 6.11 12.31
N ASP A 99 9.70 5.16 12.84
CA ASP A 99 9.12 4.02 12.09
C ASP A 99 8.06 4.43 11.04
N HIS A 100 7.80 5.73 10.90
CA HIS A 100 6.82 6.32 9.99
C HIS A 100 7.40 6.65 8.62
N PHE A 101 6.56 6.63 7.59
CA PHE A 101 6.96 6.93 6.23
C PHE A 101 7.57 8.34 6.09
N GLN A 102 8.72 8.42 5.41
CA GLN A 102 9.51 9.65 5.25
C GLN A 102 9.34 10.27 3.85
N THR A 103 8.40 11.21 3.75
CA THR A 103 8.01 11.91 2.51
C THR A 103 9.20 12.46 1.70
N ASP A 104 10.19 13.05 2.37
CA ASP A 104 11.37 13.63 1.71
C ASP A 104 12.26 12.57 1.05
N SER A 105 12.49 11.43 1.71
CA SER A 105 13.31 10.33 1.17
C SER A 105 12.67 9.74 -0.08
N TYR A 106 11.33 9.60 -0.06
CA TYR A 106 10.55 9.15 -1.21
C TYR A 106 10.67 10.14 -2.38
N PHE A 107 10.33 11.42 -2.17
CA PHE A 107 10.36 12.39 -3.26
C PHE A 107 11.77 12.67 -3.78
N ASN A 108 12.82 12.64 -2.94
CA ASN A 108 14.20 12.77 -3.40
C ASN A 108 14.62 11.64 -4.36
N SER A 109 14.02 10.46 -4.21
CA SER A 109 14.28 9.28 -5.04
C SER A 109 13.34 9.18 -6.27
N LEU A 110 12.25 9.93 -6.30
CA LEU A 110 11.22 9.89 -7.35
C LEU A 110 11.58 10.78 -8.55
N SER A 111 11.61 10.19 -9.75
CA SER A 111 11.98 10.83 -11.02
C SER A 111 10.88 10.76 -12.10
N THR A 112 9.64 10.47 -11.74
CA THR A 112 8.49 10.32 -12.65
C THR A 112 7.89 11.64 -13.11
N ASN A 113 7.15 11.58 -14.22
CA ASN A 113 6.40 12.69 -14.81
C ASN A 113 4.92 12.68 -14.42
N GLN A 114 4.35 11.51 -14.11
CA GLN A 114 2.95 11.33 -13.75
C GLN A 114 2.77 10.52 -12.46
N PHE A 115 3.37 9.34 -12.35
CA PHE A 115 3.02 8.39 -11.29
C PHE A 115 3.73 8.65 -9.96
N GLY A 116 3.00 8.57 -8.85
CA GLY A 116 3.52 8.73 -7.49
C GLY A 116 3.79 10.17 -7.03
N ARG A 117 3.55 11.17 -7.88
CA ARG A 117 3.95 12.57 -7.63
C ARG A 117 3.07 13.32 -6.63
N PHE A 118 1.82 12.89 -6.48
CA PHE A 118 0.93 13.33 -5.40
C PHE A 118 0.77 12.17 -4.42
N LEU A 119 1.11 12.41 -3.14
CA LEU A 119 1.19 11.38 -2.11
C LEU A 119 0.27 11.71 -0.92
N ILE A 120 -0.54 10.74 -0.53
CA ILE A 120 -1.38 10.73 0.67
C ILE A 120 -0.77 9.74 1.65
N TRP A 121 -0.14 10.22 2.73
CA TRP A 121 0.30 9.35 3.83
C TRP A 121 -0.76 9.31 4.93
N CYS A 122 -0.92 8.16 5.57
CA CYS A 122 -1.66 8.02 6.82
C CYS A 122 -0.93 7.06 7.75
N ALA A 123 -0.70 7.46 9.00
CA ALA A 123 0.03 6.63 9.94
C ALA A 123 -0.72 5.31 10.24
N ARG A 124 -2.05 5.38 10.42
CA ARG A 124 -2.91 4.20 10.62
C ARG A 124 -4.27 4.39 9.95
N MET A 125 -4.62 3.50 9.02
CA MET A 125 -5.89 3.59 8.27
C MET A 125 -6.56 2.24 8.07
N PRO A 126 -7.80 2.18 7.54
CA PRO A 126 -8.46 0.92 7.20
C PRO A 126 -7.73 0.23 6.03
N SER A 127 -7.59 0.93 4.91
CA SER A 127 -7.05 0.41 3.65
C SER A 127 -6.66 1.58 2.73
N THR A 128 -5.44 1.58 2.21
CA THR A 128 -4.97 2.53 1.17
C THR A 128 -5.81 2.40 -0.11
N HIS A 129 -6.23 1.18 -0.42
CA HIS A 129 -7.05 0.85 -1.58
C HIS A 129 -8.44 1.49 -1.51
N ASP A 130 -8.99 1.63 -0.30
CA ASP A 130 -10.31 2.22 -0.07
C ASP A 130 -10.25 3.73 -0.24
N VAL A 131 -9.19 4.39 0.24
CA VAL A 131 -8.97 5.83 -0.01
C VAL A 131 -8.82 6.11 -1.51
N VAL A 132 -8.00 5.34 -2.23
CA VAL A 132 -7.76 5.55 -3.66
C VAL A 132 -9.01 5.29 -4.50
N SER A 133 -9.71 4.18 -4.25
CA SER A 133 -10.90 3.81 -5.04
C SER A 133 -12.11 4.71 -4.79
N GLN A 134 -12.36 5.13 -3.54
CA GLN A 134 -13.51 5.95 -3.20
C GLN A 134 -13.35 7.43 -3.63
N ASN A 135 -12.11 7.92 -3.71
CA ASN A 135 -11.79 9.30 -4.09
C ASN A 135 -11.25 9.42 -5.53
N PHE A 136 -11.32 8.36 -6.34
CA PHE A 136 -10.67 8.30 -7.65
C PHE A 136 -10.99 9.51 -8.56
N CYS A 137 -12.22 10.03 -8.52
CA CYS A 137 -12.62 11.18 -9.34
C CYS A 137 -12.15 12.54 -8.80
N ASP A 138 -11.77 12.62 -7.51
CA ASP A 138 -11.32 13.82 -6.83
C ASP A 138 -9.78 13.88 -6.72
N LEU A 139 -9.09 12.81 -7.14
CA LEU A 139 -7.63 12.66 -7.12
C LEU A 139 -7.02 12.67 -8.53
N PRO A 140 -5.82 13.25 -8.74
CA PRO A 140 -5.06 13.08 -9.98
C PRO A 140 -4.80 11.60 -10.31
N LEU A 141 -4.65 11.32 -11.60
CA LEU A 141 -4.06 10.06 -12.07
C LEU A 141 -2.60 9.97 -11.59
N GLY A 142 -2.18 8.79 -11.15
CA GLY A 142 -0.88 8.59 -10.51
C GLY A 142 -0.80 8.98 -9.04
N THR A 143 -1.89 9.44 -8.41
CA THR A 143 -1.92 9.66 -6.95
C THR A 143 -1.64 8.35 -6.22
N VAL A 144 -0.72 8.38 -5.26
CA VAL A 144 -0.44 7.25 -4.36
C VAL A 144 -0.95 7.53 -2.94
N CYS A 145 -1.55 6.54 -2.31
CA CYS A 145 -1.82 6.51 -0.88
C CYS A 145 -0.94 5.46 -0.21
N VAL A 146 -0.27 5.81 0.89
CA VAL A 146 0.67 4.96 1.64
C VAL A 146 0.26 4.93 3.11
N ALA A 147 0.40 3.78 3.77
CA ALA A 147 0.16 3.67 5.21
C ALA A 147 1.29 2.96 5.96
N ASP A 148 1.52 3.32 7.22
CA ASP A 148 2.40 2.53 8.11
C ASP A 148 1.66 1.30 8.67
N ILE A 149 0.35 1.42 8.94
CA ILE A 149 -0.51 0.33 9.42
C ILE A 149 -1.86 0.36 8.69
N GLN A 150 -2.31 -0.80 8.19
CA GLN A 150 -3.69 -1.00 7.71
C GLN A 150 -4.44 -1.99 8.60
N PHE A 151 -5.52 -1.58 9.25
CA PHE A 151 -6.29 -2.47 10.14
C PHE A 151 -7.49 -3.15 9.46
N LYS A 152 -7.72 -2.90 8.16
CA LYS A 152 -8.64 -3.61 7.27
C LYS A 152 -7.99 -3.85 5.89
N GLY A 153 -6.69 -4.18 5.87
CA GLY A 153 -5.92 -4.40 4.65
C GLY A 153 -6.54 -5.46 3.75
N ARG A 154 -6.67 -5.18 2.45
CA ARG A 154 -7.34 -6.06 1.48
C ARG A 154 -6.36 -6.95 0.72
N GLY A 155 -6.68 -8.24 0.62
CA GLY A 155 -6.20 -9.13 -0.43
C GLY A 155 -7.27 -9.37 -1.49
N ARG A 156 -7.01 -10.30 -2.42
CA ARG A 156 -8.02 -10.76 -3.39
C ARG A 156 -9.14 -11.57 -2.72
N SER A 157 -10.32 -11.55 -3.35
CA SER A 157 -11.54 -12.21 -2.87
C SER A 157 -11.93 -11.77 -1.45
N LYS A 158 -11.83 -12.66 -0.44
CA LYS A 158 -12.13 -12.36 0.97
C LYS A 158 -10.87 -12.37 1.87
N ASN A 159 -9.68 -12.45 1.28
CA ASN A 159 -8.44 -12.52 2.04
C ASN A 159 -8.11 -11.14 2.65
N VAL A 160 -7.57 -11.16 3.87
CA VAL A 160 -7.04 -9.97 4.56
C VAL A 160 -5.52 -9.89 4.32
N TRP A 161 -4.99 -8.69 4.12
CA TRP A 161 -3.55 -8.45 4.11
C TRP A 161 -3.11 -8.01 5.52
N GLU A 162 -2.39 -8.88 6.23
CA GLU A 162 -1.77 -8.52 7.52
C GLU A 162 -0.71 -7.43 7.31
N SER A 163 -0.76 -6.42 8.18
CA SER A 163 -0.20 -5.09 7.90
C SER A 163 0.57 -4.50 9.10
N PRO A 164 1.57 -5.20 9.64
CA PRO A 164 2.41 -4.67 10.71
C PRO A 164 3.31 -3.50 10.24
N ILE A 165 3.84 -2.76 11.22
CA ILE A 165 4.92 -1.78 10.99
C ILE A 165 6.08 -2.49 10.28
N GLY A 166 6.70 -1.79 9.32
CA GLY A 166 7.78 -2.33 8.47
C GLY A 166 7.30 -2.86 7.12
N CYS A 167 6.00 -3.10 6.91
CA CYS A 167 5.45 -3.34 5.58
C CYS A 167 5.43 -2.04 4.74
N LEU A 168 5.77 -2.13 3.45
CA LEU A 168 5.39 -1.14 2.45
C LEU A 168 3.99 -1.49 1.94
N MET A 169 3.03 -0.60 2.21
CA MET A 169 1.64 -0.77 1.80
C MET A 169 1.16 0.49 1.12
N PHE A 170 0.79 0.37 -0.15
CA PHE A 170 0.34 1.49 -0.93
C PHE A 170 -0.70 1.09 -1.98
N SER A 171 -1.47 2.07 -2.43
CA SER A 171 -2.36 1.95 -3.57
C SER A 171 -2.30 3.21 -4.43
N PHE A 172 -2.57 3.12 -5.73
CA PHE A 172 -2.51 4.27 -6.63
C PHE A 172 -3.52 4.24 -7.78
N THR A 173 -3.80 5.42 -8.34
CA THR A 173 -4.77 5.63 -9.43
C THR A 173 -4.14 5.41 -10.82
N ILE A 174 -4.78 4.59 -11.65
CA ILE A 174 -4.45 4.40 -13.08
C ILE A 174 -5.75 4.48 -13.87
N GLN A 175 -5.76 5.13 -15.04
CA GLN A 175 -6.91 5.14 -15.93
C GLN A 175 -6.54 4.54 -17.29
N MET A 176 -7.40 3.64 -17.78
CA MET A 176 -7.22 2.89 -19.02
C MET A 176 -8.50 2.98 -19.87
N GLU A 177 -8.38 2.79 -21.18
CA GLU A 177 -9.51 2.88 -22.11
C GLU A 177 -9.91 1.51 -22.67
N ASP A 178 -8.93 0.66 -23.03
CA ASP A 178 -9.17 -0.69 -23.50
C ASP A 178 -9.32 -1.70 -22.34
N GLY A 179 -10.54 -2.18 -22.13
CA GLY A 179 -10.87 -3.16 -21.11
C GLY A 179 -10.22 -4.53 -21.31
N ARG A 180 -9.80 -4.88 -22.53
CA ARG A 180 -9.19 -6.18 -22.85
C ARG A 180 -7.82 -6.35 -22.18
N VAL A 181 -7.10 -5.25 -22.00
CA VAL A 181 -5.75 -5.24 -21.42
C VAL A 181 -5.73 -4.89 -19.92
N VAL A 182 -6.85 -4.42 -19.34
CA VAL A 182 -6.95 -4.15 -17.89
C VAL A 182 -6.53 -5.35 -17.02
N PRO A 183 -6.88 -6.62 -17.32
CA PRO A 183 -6.40 -7.78 -16.55
C PRO A 183 -4.87 -7.96 -16.57
N LEU A 184 -4.19 -7.53 -17.64
CA LEU A 184 -2.74 -7.66 -17.80
C LEU A 184 -1.96 -6.66 -16.93
N LEU A 185 -2.59 -5.58 -16.49
CA LEU A 185 -1.95 -4.53 -15.70
C LEU A 185 -1.32 -5.05 -14.40
N GLN A 186 -1.89 -6.09 -13.78
CA GLN A 186 -1.32 -6.70 -12.57
C GLN A 186 0.08 -7.30 -12.82
N TYR A 187 0.36 -7.76 -14.05
CA TYR A 187 1.66 -8.28 -14.44
C TYR A 187 2.68 -7.17 -14.66
N VAL A 188 2.25 -6.03 -15.22
CA VAL A 188 3.08 -4.81 -15.32
C VAL A 188 3.45 -4.28 -13.93
N VAL A 189 2.50 -4.27 -12.99
CA VAL A 189 2.74 -3.91 -11.58
C VAL A 189 3.69 -4.91 -10.92
N SER A 190 3.52 -6.22 -11.18
CA SER A 190 4.41 -7.27 -10.67
C SER A 190 5.84 -7.11 -11.16
N LEU A 191 6.02 -6.85 -12.46
CA LEU A 191 7.33 -6.56 -13.04
C LEU A 191 7.95 -5.31 -12.46
N ALA A 192 7.18 -4.22 -12.33
CA ALA A 192 7.70 -2.96 -11.82
C ALA A 192 8.25 -3.07 -10.39
N ILE A 193 7.58 -3.81 -9.49
CA ILE A 193 8.06 -3.99 -8.11
C ILE A 193 9.22 -4.96 -8.02
N THR A 194 9.24 -6.05 -8.81
CA THR A 194 10.42 -6.92 -8.86
C THR A 194 11.62 -6.17 -9.42
N GLU A 195 11.49 -5.54 -10.59
CA GLU A 195 12.58 -4.78 -11.24
C GLU A 195 13.09 -3.62 -10.37
N ALA A 196 12.24 -2.97 -9.58
CA ALA A 196 12.67 -1.96 -8.62
C ALA A 196 13.60 -2.52 -7.54
N ILE A 197 13.29 -3.71 -7.00
CA ILE A 197 14.15 -4.37 -6.00
C ILE A 197 15.48 -4.80 -6.63
N LYS A 198 15.45 -5.36 -7.86
CA LYS A 198 16.67 -5.71 -8.61
C LYS A 198 17.57 -4.49 -8.85
N ASP A 199 16.98 -3.35 -9.25
CA ASP A 199 17.65 -2.08 -9.51
C ASP A 199 18.33 -1.52 -8.27
N ILE A 200 17.64 -1.54 -7.12
CA ILE A 200 18.20 -1.13 -5.82
C ILE A 200 19.39 -2.03 -5.44
N CYS A 201 19.28 -3.36 -5.65
CA CYS A 201 20.40 -4.27 -5.38
C CYS A 201 21.62 -3.90 -6.22
N ASN A 202 21.44 -3.75 -7.54
CA ASN A 202 22.50 -3.43 -8.48
C ASN A 202 23.17 -2.08 -8.17
N HIS A 203 22.38 -1.03 -7.89
CA HIS A 203 22.90 0.31 -7.60
C HIS A 203 23.67 0.40 -6.28
N ASN A 204 23.40 -0.48 -5.32
CA ASN A 204 24.05 -0.48 -4.00
C ASN A 204 25.07 -1.62 -3.84
N GLY A 205 25.38 -2.37 -4.91
CA GLY A 205 26.33 -3.48 -4.88
C GLY A 205 25.90 -4.64 -3.97
N LEU A 206 24.59 -4.83 -3.78
CA LEU A 206 24.03 -5.84 -2.88
C LEU A 206 23.95 -7.21 -3.57
N PRO A 207 23.95 -8.31 -2.80
CA PRO A 207 23.49 -9.58 -3.33
C PRO A 207 22.05 -9.45 -3.85
N TYR A 208 21.80 -10.09 -4.97
CA TYR A 208 20.52 -10.05 -5.66
C TYR A 208 19.43 -10.77 -4.84
N LEU A 209 18.41 -10.03 -4.38
CA LEU A 209 17.22 -10.63 -3.78
C LEU A 209 16.29 -11.16 -4.88
N ASP A 210 16.20 -12.48 -5.00
CA ASP A 210 15.42 -13.14 -6.04
C ASP A 210 13.90 -13.14 -5.75
N VAL A 211 13.31 -11.96 -5.83
CA VAL A 211 11.85 -11.78 -5.70
C VAL A 211 11.17 -12.21 -7.00
N ARG A 212 10.46 -13.33 -6.92
CA ARG A 212 9.78 -14.01 -8.02
C ARG A 212 8.27 -13.75 -8.00
N ILE A 213 7.65 -13.86 -9.17
CA ILE A 213 6.19 -13.74 -9.32
C ILE A 213 5.55 -15.14 -9.23
N LYS A 214 4.64 -15.32 -8.28
CA LYS A 214 3.69 -16.44 -8.30
C LYS A 214 2.39 -15.94 -8.92
N TRP A 215 2.02 -16.51 -10.06
CA TRP A 215 0.81 -16.16 -10.78
C TRP A 215 -0.44 -16.37 -9.91
N PRO A 216 -1.43 -15.45 -9.96
CA PRO A 216 -1.48 -14.27 -10.83
C PRO A 216 -0.93 -12.98 -10.21
N ASN A 217 -0.73 -12.93 -8.88
CA ASN A 217 -0.62 -11.64 -8.18
C ASN A 217 0.22 -11.67 -6.88
N ASP A 218 0.96 -12.74 -6.60
CA ASP A 218 1.74 -12.87 -5.36
C ASP A 218 3.25 -12.73 -5.64
N LEU A 219 3.99 -12.14 -4.69
CA LEU A 219 5.44 -12.02 -4.73
C LEU A 219 6.07 -12.98 -3.72
N TYR A 220 7.10 -13.71 -4.16
CA TYR A 220 7.77 -14.76 -3.38
C TYR A 220 9.28 -14.50 -3.30
N LEU A 221 9.89 -14.78 -2.16
CA LEU A 221 11.33 -14.72 -1.91
C LEU A 221 11.72 -15.94 -1.07
N ASN A 222 12.78 -16.65 -1.44
CA ASN A 222 13.21 -17.91 -0.80
C ASN A 222 12.07 -18.92 -0.63
N GLY A 223 11.16 -19.01 -1.61
CA GLY A 223 10.00 -19.90 -1.58
C GLY A 223 8.86 -19.46 -0.64
N LEU A 224 9.00 -18.36 0.10
CA LEU A 224 7.96 -17.82 0.99
C LEU A 224 7.32 -16.56 0.39
N LYS A 225 6.04 -16.33 0.69
CA LYS A 225 5.33 -15.13 0.21
C LYS A 225 5.85 -13.90 0.94
N VAL A 226 6.38 -12.94 0.17
CA VAL A 226 6.91 -11.65 0.66
C VAL A 226 5.99 -10.47 0.31
N GLY A 227 5.10 -10.62 -0.67
CA GLY A 227 4.18 -9.56 -1.07
C GLY A 227 2.95 -10.04 -1.85
N GLY A 228 2.06 -9.11 -2.16
CA GLY A 228 0.86 -9.36 -2.95
C GLY A 228 0.33 -8.09 -3.61
N ILE A 229 -0.28 -8.26 -4.77
CA ILE A 229 -0.81 -7.19 -5.63
C ILE A 229 -2.32 -7.35 -5.74
N LEU A 230 -3.04 -6.23 -5.75
CA LEU A 230 -4.49 -6.15 -5.88
C LEU A 230 -4.86 -5.06 -6.90
N CYS A 231 -5.29 -5.45 -8.09
CA CYS A 231 -5.87 -4.52 -9.06
C CYS A 231 -7.39 -4.66 -9.05
N THR A 232 -8.12 -3.54 -8.91
CA THR A 232 -9.58 -3.51 -9.08
C THR A 232 -9.96 -2.35 -9.99
N SER A 233 -10.86 -2.57 -10.95
CA SER A 233 -11.34 -1.55 -11.87
C SER A 233 -12.81 -1.22 -11.68
N THR A 234 -13.16 0.06 -11.82
CA THR A 234 -14.55 0.49 -12.08
C THR A 234 -14.64 1.10 -13.47
N TYR A 235 -15.73 0.87 -14.19
CA TYR A 235 -15.97 1.50 -15.50
C TYR A 235 -16.86 2.73 -15.34
N LYS A 236 -16.34 3.91 -15.69
CA LYS A 236 -17.03 5.20 -15.55
C LYS A 236 -16.62 6.14 -16.68
N SER A 237 -17.57 6.89 -17.24
CA SER A 237 -17.31 7.88 -18.29
C SER A 237 -16.50 7.34 -19.49
N LYS A 238 -16.82 6.11 -19.95
CA LYS A 238 -16.13 5.36 -21.02
C LYS A 238 -14.67 4.98 -20.73
N LYS A 239 -14.23 5.00 -19.46
CA LYS A 239 -12.87 4.61 -19.06
C LYS A 239 -12.88 3.67 -17.86
N PHE A 240 -11.83 2.86 -17.75
CA PHE A 240 -11.57 1.99 -16.62
C PHE A 240 -10.70 2.74 -15.61
N ASN A 241 -11.27 3.07 -14.46
CA ASN A 241 -10.57 3.62 -13.31
C ASN A 241 -10.04 2.45 -12.48
N VAL A 242 -8.75 2.17 -12.59
CA VAL A 242 -8.07 1.07 -11.91
C VAL A 242 -7.37 1.57 -10.65
N SER A 243 -7.75 1.02 -9.51
CA SER A 243 -6.98 1.15 -8.26
C SER A 243 -6.05 -0.06 -8.17
N ALA A 244 -4.75 0.18 -8.16
CA ALA A 244 -3.73 -0.86 -8.00
C ALA A 244 -3.07 -0.72 -6.62
N GLY A 245 -3.15 -1.76 -5.81
CA GLY A 245 -2.56 -1.85 -4.47
C GLY A 245 -1.46 -2.89 -4.39
N ILE A 246 -0.43 -2.62 -3.59
CA ILE A 246 0.69 -3.52 -3.31
C ILE A 246 0.96 -3.52 -1.81
N GLY A 247 1.00 -4.73 -1.24
CA GLY A 247 1.57 -5.00 0.08
C GLY A 247 2.89 -5.76 -0.08
N LEU A 248 3.96 -5.28 0.56
CA LEU A 248 5.29 -5.88 0.51
C LEU A 248 5.93 -5.86 1.89
N ASN A 249 6.44 -7.00 2.34
CA ASN A 249 7.16 -7.13 3.59
C ASN A 249 8.60 -6.61 3.41
N VAL A 250 8.91 -5.44 3.97
CA VAL A 250 10.24 -4.82 3.82
C VAL A 250 11.08 -5.03 5.07
N ASP A 251 10.55 -4.68 6.25
CA ASP A 251 11.27 -4.75 7.53
C ASP A 251 10.35 -5.20 8.69
N ASN A 252 9.58 -6.27 8.47
CA ASN A 252 8.67 -6.85 9.45
C ASN A 252 8.97 -8.35 9.66
N ASP A 253 8.97 -8.80 10.91
CA ASP A 253 9.35 -10.18 11.26
C ASP A 253 8.20 -11.21 11.14
N LYS A 254 6.97 -10.73 10.90
CA LYS A 254 5.73 -11.53 10.86
C LYS A 254 4.75 -10.95 9.83
N PRO A 255 3.77 -11.74 9.32
CA PRO A 255 3.56 -13.18 9.54
C PRO A 255 4.43 -14.09 8.66
N SER A 256 5.23 -13.50 7.76
CA SER A 256 6.10 -14.19 6.79
C SER A 256 7.44 -13.45 6.68
N ILE A 257 8.31 -13.91 5.78
CA ILE A 257 9.61 -13.32 5.47
C ILE A 257 9.49 -11.86 4.98
N CYS A 258 10.56 -11.06 5.16
CA CYS A 258 10.70 -9.71 4.61
C CYS A 258 12.05 -9.52 3.88
N LEU A 259 12.16 -8.47 3.05
CA LEU A 259 13.38 -8.21 2.28
C LEU A 259 14.61 -8.04 3.18
N ASN A 260 14.49 -7.25 4.26
CA ASN A 260 15.62 -6.99 5.14
C ASN A 260 16.01 -8.20 6.00
N SER A 261 15.10 -9.16 6.29
CA SER A 261 15.50 -10.40 6.98
C SER A 261 16.44 -11.24 6.10
N VAL A 262 16.11 -11.41 4.81
CA VAL A 262 16.96 -12.15 3.86
C VAL A 262 18.28 -11.43 3.60
N LEU A 263 18.26 -10.10 3.46
CA LEU A 263 19.50 -9.34 3.27
C LEU A 263 20.45 -9.52 4.47
N ARG A 264 19.95 -9.48 5.70
CA ARG A 264 20.74 -9.72 6.93
C ARG A 264 21.37 -11.12 6.96
N GLU A 265 20.68 -12.15 6.47
CA GLU A 265 21.20 -13.52 6.38
C GLU A 265 22.30 -13.67 5.31
N SER A 266 22.29 -12.85 4.26
CA SER A 266 23.22 -12.94 3.12
C SER A 266 24.64 -12.36 3.32
N LEU A 267 24.96 -11.91 4.54
CA LEU A 267 26.23 -11.35 5.03
C LEU A 267 26.57 -9.86 4.75
N ALA A 268 27.18 -9.26 5.78
CA ALA A 268 28.18 -8.18 5.79
C ALA A 268 27.86 -6.78 5.21
N VAL A 269 26.72 -6.52 4.56
CA VAL A 269 26.39 -5.16 4.11
C VAL A 269 25.55 -4.41 5.15
N ASN A 270 26.02 -3.24 5.60
CA ASN A 270 25.22 -2.30 6.42
C ASN A 270 24.23 -1.51 5.55
N TYR A 271 23.40 -2.23 4.78
CA TYR A 271 22.32 -1.68 3.99
C TYR A 271 20.97 -2.15 4.54
N LYS A 272 19.98 -1.26 4.48
CA LYS A 272 18.60 -1.54 4.86
C LYS A 272 17.69 -0.97 3.78
N PHE A 273 16.88 -1.84 3.15
CA PHE A 273 15.83 -1.38 2.26
C PHE A 273 14.85 -0.50 3.04
N SER A 274 14.61 0.72 2.54
CA SER A 274 13.56 1.61 3.04
C SER A 274 12.32 1.52 2.15
N ARG A 275 11.15 1.74 2.75
CA ARG A 275 9.86 1.67 2.05
C ARG A 275 9.73 2.78 1.02
N GLU A 276 10.34 3.92 1.33
CA GLU A 276 10.41 5.16 0.56
C GLU A 276 11.22 4.96 -0.73
N VAL A 277 12.42 4.38 -0.64
CA VAL A 277 13.27 4.13 -1.80
C VAL A 277 12.66 3.04 -2.69
N ILE A 278 12.09 1.98 -2.10
CA ILE A 278 11.36 0.96 -2.88
C ILE A 278 10.16 1.57 -3.60
N LEU A 279 9.34 2.41 -2.94
CA LEU A 279 8.17 3.02 -3.58
C LEU A 279 8.57 3.96 -4.73
N ALA A 280 9.63 4.74 -4.55
CA ALA A 280 10.13 5.62 -5.60
C ALA A 280 10.71 4.82 -6.79
N ALA A 281 11.53 3.80 -6.52
CA ALA A 281 12.05 2.90 -7.54
C ALA A 281 10.92 2.16 -8.28
N PHE A 282 9.88 1.71 -7.57
CA PHE A 282 8.66 1.13 -8.14
C PHE A 282 8.04 2.09 -9.16
N PHE A 283 7.77 3.35 -8.81
CA PHE A 283 7.17 4.28 -9.76
C PHE A 283 8.10 4.64 -10.93
N ASN A 284 9.40 4.78 -10.68
CA ASN A 284 10.41 5.03 -11.72
C ASN A 284 10.51 3.88 -12.75
N LYS A 285 10.24 2.63 -12.34
CA LYS A 285 10.13 1.46 -13.23
C LYS A 285 8.74 1.33 -13.84
N PHE A 286 7.69 1.51 -13.04
CA PHE A 286 6.29 1.40 -13.45
C PHE A 286 5.94 2.37 -14.56
N GLU A 287 6.33 3.65 -14.48
CA GLU A 287 6.02 4.63 -15.53
C GLU A 287 6.60 4.23 -16.90
N LYS A 288 7.81 3.65 -16.91
CA LYS A 288 8.46 3.14 -18.12
C LYS A 288 7.76 1.89 -18.66
N LEU A 289 7.51 0.90 -17.80
CA LEU A 289 6.85 -0.36 -18.17
C LEU A 289 5.39 -0.13 -18.60
N TYR A 290 4.66 0.74 -17.92
CA TYR A 290 3.29 1.14 -18.27
C TYR A 290 3.26 1.84 -19.63
N SER A 291 4.22 2.73 -19.91
CA SER A 291 4.33 3.37 -21.23
C SER A 291 4.59 2.34 -22.35
N LEU A 292 5.49 1.37 -22.14
CA LEU A 292 5.71 0.27 -23.10
C LEU A 292 4.44 -0.59 -23.29
N PHE A 293 3.80 -0.96 -22.18
CA PHE A 293 2.58 -1.76 -22.17
C PHE A 293 1.41 -1.10 -22.93
N ILE A 294 1.17 0.20 -22.73
CA ILE A 294 0.08 0.91 -23.40
C ILE A 294 0.40 1.16 -24.89
N ASN A 295 1.65 1.45 -25.24
CA ASN A 295 2.03 1.79 -26.62
C ASN A 295 2.32 0.57 -27.51
N GLN A 296 2.77 -0.55 -26.93
CA GLN A 296 3.25 -1.71 -27.67
C GLN A 296 2.58 -3.03 -27.23
N GLY A 297 1.89 -3.06 -26.09
CA GLY A 297 1.23 -4.25 -25.56
C GLY A 297 2.14 -5.15 -24.72
N PHE A 298 1.52 -6.09 -24.00
CA PHE A 298 2.20 -6.93 -23.00
C PHE A 298 3.24 -7.91 -23.59
N HIS A 299 3.11 -8.31 -24.85
CA HIS A 299 4.05 -9.23 -25.51
C HIS A 299 5.52 -8.75 -25.44
N THR A 300 5.73 -7.43 -25.41
CA THR A 300 7.06 -6.81 -25.26
C THR A 300 7.76 -7.10 -23.93
N MET A 301 7.04 -7.60 -22.93
CA MET A 301 7.55 -7.93 -21.59
C MET A 301 7.20 -9.36 -21.14
N GLU A 302 6.65 -10.20 -22.02
CA GLU A 302 6.35 -11.60 -21.74
C GLU A 302 7.60 -12.39 -21.38
N GLU A 303 8.71 -12.22 -22.12
CA GLU A 303 9.98 -12.87 -21.79
C GLU A 303 10.47 -12.49 -20.40
N LEU A 304 10.47 -11.19 -20.06
CA LEU A 304 10.87 -10.70 -18.74
C LEU A 304 9.96 -11.24 -17.62
N TYR A 305 8.66 -11.39 -17.91
CA TYR A 305 7.68 -11.97 -16.99
C TYR A 305 7.96 -13.46 -16.76
N TYR A 306 8.17 -14.25 -17.81
CA TYR A 306 8.49 -15.68 -17.71
C TYR A 306 9.88 -15.96 -17.14
N GLN A 307 10.83 -15.04 -17.31
CA GLN A 307 12.12 -15.07 -16.61
C GLN A 307 12.01 -14.72 -15.12
N THR A 308 10.93 -14.05 -14.68
CA THR A 308 10.74 -13.59 -13.29
C THR A 308 9.70 -14.40 -12.49
N TRP A 309 8.82 -15.16 -13.15
CA TRP A 309 7.81 -15.98 -12.46
C TRP A 309 8.34 -17.34 -11.97
N LEU A 310 7.50 -18.11 -11.28
CA LEU A 310 7.82 -19.43 -10.72
C LEU A 310 7.32 -20.63 -11.54
N HIS A 311 6.73 -20.44 -12.73
CA HIS A 311 5.87 -21.47 -13.36
C HIS A 311 6.39 -22.10 -14.65
N SER A 312 7.55 -21.67 -15.17
CA SER A 312 8.12 -22.20 -16.43
C SER A 312 8.27 -23.73 -16.39
N GLY A 313 7.58 -24.44 -17.27
CA GLY A 313 7.65 -25.90 -17.38
C GLY A 313 7.07 -26.67 -16.20
N GLN A 314 6.30 -26.01 -15.32
CA GLN A 314 5.73 -26.66 -14.14
C GLN A 314 4.66 -27.69 -14.56
N ARG A 315 4.88 -28.98 -14.30
CA ARG A 315 3.82 -30.00 -14.39
C ARG A 315 2.87 -29.86 -13.21
N VAL A 316 1.57 -29.80 -13.49
CA VAL A 316 0.50 -29.65 -12.50
C VAL A 316 -0.65 -30.61 -12.80
N ILE A 317 -1.39 -31.01 -11.77
CA ILE A 317 -2.61 -31.80 -11.90
C ILE A 317 -3.80 -30.84 -11.84
N VAL A 318 -4.64 -30.84 -12.88
CA VAL A 318 -5.94 -30.15 -12.87
C VAL A 318 -7.01 -31.15 -12.45
N GLN A 319 -7.61 -30.90 -11.29
CA GLN A 319 -8.79 -31.62 -10.80
C GLN A 319 -10.07 -30.92 -11.27
N GLU A 320 -10.84 -31.60 -12.12
CA GLU A 320 -12.21 -31.23 -12.47
C GLU A 320 -13.19 -32.20 -11.81
N LYS A 321 -14.30 -31.68 -11.26
CA LYS A 321 -15.33 -32.51 -10.61
C LYS A 321 -16.59 -32.53 -11.48
N ASN A 322 -16.87 -33.67 -12.10
CA ASN A 322 -18.11 -33.93 -12.83
C ASN A 322 -19.00 -34.82 -11.97
N GLU A 323 -20.09 -34.25 -11.44
CA GLU A 323 -21.06 -34.94 -10.58
C GLU A 323 -20.36 -35.63 -9.38
N ASP A 324 -20.18 -36.95 -9.45
CA ASP A 324 -19.53 -37.78 -8.42
C ASP A 324 -18.09 -38.22 -8.75
N GLN A 325 -17.56 -37.91 -9.94
CA GLN A 325 -16.20 -38.28 -10.34
C GLN A 325 -15.25 -37.08 -10.35
N VAL A 326 -14.04 -37.31 -9.85
CA VAL A 326 -12.90 -36.37 -9.99
C VAL A 326 -12.04 -36.85 -11.15
N VAL A 327 -11.96 -36.03 -12.20
CA VAL A 327 -11.06 -36.24 -13.33
C VAL A 327 -9.76 -35.50 -13.05
N GLU A 328 -8.62 -36.19 -13.16
CA GLU A 328 -7.30 -35.63 -12.95
C GLU A 328 -6.52 -35.59 -14.26
N ASN A 329 -6.26 -34.40 -14.77
CA ASN A 329 -5.47 -34.20 -16.00
C ASN A 329 -4.10 -33.63 -15.64
N VAL A 330 -3.02 -34.30 -16.04
CA VAL A 330 -1.67 -33.77 -15.91
C VAL A 330 -1.39 -32.83 -17.07
N VAL A 331 -1.07 -31.58 -16.77
CA VAL A 331 -0.76 -30.54 -17.75
C VAL A 331 0.55 -29.84 -17.38
N THR A 332 1.24 -29.31 -18.38
CA THR A 332 2.46 -28.51 -18.20
C THR A 332 2.16 -27.05 -18.44
N ILE A 333 2.50 -26.16 -17.50
CA ILE A 333 2.36 -24.71 -17.68
C ILE A 333 3.34 -24.23 -18.77
N GLN A 334 2.80 -23.52 -19.77
CA GLN A 334 3.55 -23.02 -20.93
C GLN A 334 3.68 -21.49 -20.94
N GLY A 335 2.76 -20.75 -20.32
CA GLY A 335 2.78 -19.29 -20.37
C GLY A 335 1.45 -18.66 -19.95
N LEU A 336 1.14 -17.51 -20.53
CA LEU A 336 -0.17 -16.87 -20.47
C LEU A 336 -0.87 -16.92 -21.84
N THR A 337 -2.19 -16.89 -21.84
CA THR A 337 -2.98 -16.59 -23.04
C THR A 337 -3.01 -15.08 -23.30
N SER A 338 -3.48 -14.65 -24.47
CA SER A 338 -3.59 -13.22 -24.81
C SER A 338 -4.52 -12.41 -23.89
N SER A 339 -5.43 -13.10 -23.20
CA SER A 339 -6.31 -12.54 -22.15
C SER A 339 -5.65 -12.48 -20.77
N GLY A 340 -4.44 -13.03 -20.63
CA GLY A 340 -3.69 -13.09 -19.37
C GLY A 340 -4.06 -14.26 -18.46
N TYR A 341 -4.79 -15.26 -18.94
CA TYR A 341 -5.06 -16.48 -18.18
C TYR A 341 -3.87 -17.44 -18.25
N LEU A 342 -3.71 -18.32 -17.26
CA LEU A 342 -2.56 -19.23 -17.23
C LEU A 342 -2.77 -20.36 -18.26
N LEU A 343 -1.86 -20.47 -19.22
CA LEU A 343 -1.90 -21.46 -20.30
C LEU A 343 -1.16 -22.72 -19.86
N ALA A 344 -1.86 -23.86 -19.91
CA ALA A 344 -1.28 -25.18 -19.72
C ALA A 344 -1.58 -26.09 -20.92
N VAL A 345 -0.75 -27.12 -21.12
CA VAL A 345 -0.91 -28.09 -22.22
C VAL A 345 -0.78 -29.50 -21.66
N GLY A 346 -1.75 -30.38 -21.96
CA GLY A 346 -1.75 -31.79 -21.58
C GLY A 346 -0.73 -32.61 -22.35
N ASP A 347 -0.43 -33.82 -21.86
CA ASP A 347 0.45 -34.77 -22.57
C ASP A 347 -0.16 -35.25 -23.92
N ASP A 348 -1.45 -34.99 -24.16
CA ASP A 348 -2.18 -35.18 -25.41
C ASP A 348 -2.15 -33.96 -26.36
N ASN A 349 -1.38 -32.92 -26.00
CA ASN A 349 -1.32 -31.60 -26.64
C ASN A 349 -2.61 -30.76 -26.58
N GLN A 350 -3.61 -31.12 -25.77
CA GLN A 350 -4.78 -30.26 -25.58
C GLN A 350 -4.43 -29.05 -24.70
N MET A 351 -4.88 -27.87 -25.12
CA MET A 351 -4.70 -26.63 -24.36
C MET A 351 -5.76 -26.48 -23.27
N CYS A 352 -5.31 -26.10 -22.07
CA CYS A 352 -6.15 -25.80 -20.92
C CYS A 352 -5.92 -24.36 -20.47
N GLU A 353 -6.98 -23.57 -20.37
CA GLU A 353 -6.93 -22.20 -19.85
C GLU A 353 -7.38 -22.17 -18.38
N LEU A 354 -6.53 -21.62 -17.51
CA LEU A 354 -6.75 -21.58 -16.08
C LEU A 354 -7.01 -20.14 -15.60
N HIS A 355 -8.26 -19.86 -15.23
CA HIS A 355 -8.70 -18.56 -14.72
C HIS A 355 -8.30 -18.30 -13.26
N PRO A 356 -7.90 -17.06 -12.90
CA PRO A 356 -7.35 -16.71 -11.59
C PRO A 356 -8.39 -16.65 -10.46
N ASP A 357 -9.66 -16.49 -10.78
CA ASP A 357 -10.77 -16.51 -9.81
C ASP A 357 -11.52 -17.85 -9.84
N GLY A 358 -11.68 -18.47 -11.01
CA GLY A 358 -12.30 -19.79 -11.17
C GLY A 358 -11.45 -20.97 -10.69
N ASN A 359 -10.15 -20.80 -10.44
CA ASN A 359 -9.28 -21.85 -9.92
C ASN A 359 -8.66 -21.50 -8.55
N SER A 360 -8.25 -22.55 -7.84
CA SER A 360 -7.27 -22.50 -6.75
C SER A 360 -6.00 -23.23 -7.21
N PHE A 361 -4.83 -22.71 -6.84
CA PHE A 361 -3.54 -23.26 -7.25
C PHE A 361 -2.60 -23.45 -6.05
N ASP A 362 -2.49 -24.70 -5.60
CA ASP A 362 -1.51 -25.14 -4.61
C ASP A 362 -0.19 -25.46 -5.32
N PHE A 363 0.60 -24.40 -5.51
CA PHE A 363 1.89 -24.42 -6.19
C PHE A 363 2.85 -25.47 -5.62
N PHE A 364 2.90 -25.65 -4.29
CA PHE A 364 3.83 -26.59 -3.63
C PHE A 364 3.45 -28.05 -3.84
N LYS A 365 2.19 -28.34 -4.12
CA LYS A 365 1.70 -29.68 -4.47
C LYS A 365 1.52 -29.87 -5.97
N GLY A 366 1.81 -28.86 -6.78
CA GLY A 366 1.54 -28.86 -8.22
C GLY A 366 0.06 -29.11 -8.53
N LEU A 367 -0.86 -28.61 -7.72
CA LEU A 367 -2.28 -28.98 -7.79
C LEU A 367 -3.17 -27.77 -8.11
N VAL A 368 -3.94 -27.86 -9.19
CA VAL A 368 -4.97 -26.92 -9.59
C VAL A 368 -6.35 -27.54 -9.35
N ARG A 369 -7.25 -26.82 -8.70
CA ARG A 369 -8.66 -27.22 -8.56
C ARG A 369 -9.56 -26.11 -9.07
N ARG A 370 -10.52 -26.42 -9.94
CA ARG A 370 -11.63 -25.51 -10.22
C ARG A 370 -12.44 -25.29 -8.95
N LYS A 371 -12.79 -24.04 -8.68
CA LYS A 371 -13.77 -23.70 -7.64
C LYS A 371 -15.15 -23.98 -8.22
N LEU A 372 -15.99 -24.66 -7.44
CA LEU A 372 -17.42 -24.73 -7.72
C LEU A 372 -18.04 -23.36 -7.40
N GLU A 373 -18.97 -22.90 -8.24
CA GLU A 373 -19.75 -21.67 -8.03
C GLU A 373 -20.81 -21.83 -6.93
#